data_AF-A0A1G0LHN7-F1
#
_entry.id   AF-A0A1G0LHN7-F1
#
_cell.length_a   1.000
_cell.length_b   1.000
_cell.length_c   1.000
_cell.angle_alpha   90.00
_cell.angle_beta   90.00
_cell.angle_gamma   90.00
#
_symmetry.space_group_name_H-M   'P 1'
#
loop_
_entity.id
_entity.type
_entity.pdbx_description
1 polymer ?
#
loop_
_entity_poly.entity_id
_entity_poly.type
_entity_poly.pdbx_seq_one_letter_code
_entity_poly.pdbx_strand_id
1 'polypeptide(L)'
;MQKLRTRSKSLLCWTLFTQQKAQQVNQLLKNTGLKTVCQEASCPNIGECFNSGTATFMIMGTLCTRHCAFCDVEQGKPKPLDLAEPQKISEAVKILHLKYVVLTSVDP
;
A
#
# COMPACT_ATOMS: atom_id res chain seq x y z
N MET A 1 22.34 40.08 7.20
CA MET A 1 21.58 39.76 5.98
C MET A 1 22.15 38.45 5.45
N GLN A 2 21.50 37.29 5.38
CA GLN A 2 20.13 36.98 4.95
C GLN A 2 19.56 35.77 5.72
N LYS A 3 18.41 36.01 6.38
CA LYS A 3 17.26 35.12 6.66
C LYS A 3 17.52 33.64 6.99
N LEU A 4 17.53 33.36 8.30
CA LEU A 4 17.07 32.10 8.87
C LEU A 4 15.63 31.82 8.37
N ARG A 5 15.48 30.81 7.52
CA ARG A 5 14.21 30.40 6.93
C ARG A 5 13.37 29.74 8.03
N THR A 6 12.36 30.46 8.51
CA THR A 6 11.37 29.99 9.48
C THR A 6 10.72 28.69 9.00
N ARG A 7 11.07 27.56 9.62
CA ARG A 7 10.49 26.24 9.36
C ARG A 7 9.03 26.26 9.83
N SER A 8 8.08 26.35 8.89
CA SER A 8 6.65 26.38 9.17
C SER A 8 6.21 25.13 9.94
N LYS A 9 5.62 25.31 11.13
CA LYS A 9 5.09 24.23 12.00
C LYS A 9 3.97 23.40 11.35
N SER A 10 3.38 23.85 10.24
CA SER A 10 2.25 23.16 9.59
C SER A 10 2.63 21.88 8.84
N LEU A 11 3.84 21.83 8.24
CA LEU A 11 4.28 20.70 7.42
C LEU A 11 4.67 19.46 8.24
N LEU A 12 5.20 19.66 9.46
CA LEU A 12 5.54 18.56 10.38
C LEU A 12 4.29 17.87 10.95
N CYS A 13 3.22 18.61 11.23
CA CYS A 13 1.97 18.04 11.74
C CYS A 13 1.27 17.18 10.67
N TRP A 14 1.29 17.63 9.41
CA TRP A 14 0.75 16.90 8.27
C TRP A 14 1.46 15.56 8.02
N THR A 15 2.80 15.54 8.06
CA THR A 15 3.56 14.30 7.89
C THR A 15 3.29 13.29 9.02
N LEU A 16 3.20 13.76 10.27
CA LEU A 16 2.87 12.91 11.41
C LEU A 16 1.46 12.29 11.31
N PHE A 17 0.46 13.07 10.86
CA PHE A 17 -0.92 12.59 10.71
C PHE A 17 -1.04 11.52 9.61
N THR A 18 -0.33 11.70 8.48
CA THR A 18 -0.30 10.70 7.40
C THR A 18 0.37 9.40 7.82
N GLN A 19 1.39 9.44 8.69
CA GLN A 19 2.08 8.25 9.20
C GLN A 19 1.18 7.39 10.10
N GLN A 20 0.39 8.00 11.00
CA GLN A 20 -0.53 7.24 11.86
C GLN A 20 -1.60 6.48 11.05
N LYS A 21 -2.18 7.11 10.02
CA LYS A 21 -3.14 6.43 9.14
C LYS A 21 -2.51 5.29 8.35
N ALA A 22 -1.31 5.49 7.82
CA ALA A 22 -0.58 4.44 7.12
C ALA A 22 -0.33 3.23 8.04
N GLN A 23 0.01 3.44 9.31
CA GLN A 23 0.22 2.36 10.28
C GLN A 23 -1.07 1.57 10.57
N GLN A 24 -2.20 2.25 10.77
CA GLN A 24 -3.50 1.58 11.01
C GLN A 24 -3.89 0.69 9.83
N VAL A 25 -3.73 1.20 8.61
CA VAL A 25 -4.03 0.43 7.40
C VAL A 25 -3.06 -0.73 7.23
N ASN A 26 -1.77 -0.51 7.51
CA ASN A 26 -0.77 -1.57 7.46
C ASN A 26 -1.12 -2.72 8.41
N GLN A 27 -1.63 -2.41 9.59
CA GLN A 27 -2.03 -3.41 10.57
C GLN A 27 -3.26 -4.20 10.11
N LEU A 28 -4.23 -3.52 9.49
CA LEU A 28 -5.43 -4.15 8.94
C LEU A 28 -5.12 -5.07 7.75
N LEU A 29 -4.22 -4.64 6.85
CA LEU A 29 -3.76 -5.46 5.73
C LEU A 29 -2.96 -6.68 6.20
N LYS A 30 -2.12 -6.52 7.22
CA LYS A 30 -1.41 -7.66 7.85
C LYS A 30 -2.37 -8.68 8.44
N ASN A 31 -3.45 -8.24 9.08
CA ASN A 31 -4.43 -9.14 9.70
C ASN A 31 -5.27 -9.90 8.67
N THR A 32 -5.53 -9.31 7.50
CA THR A 32 -6.30 -9.95 6.41
C THR A 32 -5.44 -10.86 5.53
N GLY A 33 -4.11 -10.79 5.68
CA GLY A 33 -3.17 -11.53 4.84
C GLY A 33 -3.09 -11.01 3.40
N LEU A 34 -3.72 -9.87 3.11
CA LEU A 34 -3.73 -9.25 1.78
C LEU A 34 -2.45 -8.48 1.51
N LYS A 35 -2.12 -8.40 0.22
CA LYS A 35 -0.90 -7.78 -0.28
C LYS A 35 -1.24 -6.56 -1.12
N THR A 36 -0.47 -5.50 -0.97
CA THR A 36 -0.70 -4.23 -1.66
C THR A 36 0.61 -3.73 -2.25
N VAL A 37 0.56 -3.21 -3.48
CA VAL A 37 1.75 -2.60 -4.10
C VAL A 37 2.25 -1.40 -3.28
N CYS A 38 1.34 -0.73 -2.55
CA CYS A 38 1.67 0.40 -1.70
C CYS A 38 2.69 0.03 -0.62
N GLN A 39 2.62 -1.19 -0.08
CA GLN A 39 3.54 -1.69 0.94
C GLN A 39 4.79 -2.31 0.32
N GLU A 40 4.60 -3.20 -0.66
CA GLU A 40 5.71 -3.97 -1.24
C GLU A 40 6.68 -3.07 -2.02
N ALA A 41 6.19 -1.96 -2.61
CA ALA A 41 7.03 -0.98 -3.31
C ALA A 41 7.33 0.29 -2.48
N SER A 42 7.18 0.24 -1.15
CA SER A 42 7.49 1.35 -0.23
C SER A 42 6.94 2.72 -0.68
N CYS A 43 5.66 2.76 -1.08
CA CYS A 43 5.07 3.91 -1.74
C CYS A 43 5.03 5.14 -0.81
N PRO A 44 5.62 6.29 -1.19
CA PRO A 44 5.63 7.50 -0.35
C PRO A 44 4.23 8.11 -0.17
N ASN A 45 3.28 7.79 -1.04
CA ASN A 45 1.94 8.38 -1.06
C ASN A 45 0.90 7.56 -0.28
N ILE A 46 1.31 6.49 0.41
CA ILE A 46 0.41 5.53 1.05
C ILE A 46 -0.60 6.21 2.00
N GLY A 47 -0.15 7.14 2.84
CA GLY A 47 -1.02 7.87 3.77
C GLY A 47 -2.04 8.77 3.07
N GLU A 48 -1.66 9.40 1.96
CA GLU A 48 -2.53 10.27 1.18
C GLU A 48 -3.58 9.45 0.41
N CYS A 49 -3.16 8.39 -0.28
CA CYS A 49 -4.06 7.49 -1.01
C CYS A 49 -5.11 6.88 -0.08
N PHE A 50 -4.71 6.36 1.08
CA PHE A 50 -5.68 5.82 2.02
C PHE A 50 -6.58 6.90 2.62
N ASN A 51 -6.07 8.12 2.84
CA ASN A 51 -6.88 9.24 3.31
C ASN A 51 -7.94 9.67 2.29
N SER A 52 -7.65 9.56 0.99
CA SER A 52 -8.64 9.79 -0.08
C SER A 52 -9.59 8.61 -0.31
N GLY A 53 -9.39 7.49 0.40
CA GLY A 53 -10.18 6.27 0.26
C GLY A 53 -9.77 5.45 -0.97
N THR A 54 -8.50 5.46 -1.34
CA THR A 54 -7.95 4.72 -2.46
C THR A 54 -6.90 3.71 -2.01
N ALA A 55 -6.97 2.49 -2.54
CA ALA A 55 -5.94 1.48 -2.33
C ALA A 55 -5.67 0.67 -3.59
N THR A 56 -4.45 0.16 -3.70
CA THR A 56 -4.05 -0.74 -4.77
C THR A 56 -3.68 -2.10 -4.21
N PHE A 57 -4.50 -3.11 -4.49
CA PHE A 57 -4.24 -4.49 -4.09
C PHE A 57 -3.43 -5.21 -5.15
N MET A 58 -2.52 -6.06 -4.69
CA MET A 58 -1.71 -6.93 -5.52
C MET A 58 -2.21 -8.36 -5.36
N ILE A 59 -2.74 -8.92 -6.45
CA ILE A 59 -3.27 -10.29 -6.50
C ILE A 59 -2.18 -11.27 -6.90
N MET A 60 -2.42 -12.56 -6.65
CA MET A 60 -1.50 -13.66 -7.02
C MET A 60 -0.18 -13.66 -6.22
N GLY A 61 -0.15 -12.97 -5.08
CA GLY A 61 0.97 -12.95 -4.15
C GLY A 61 1.96 -11.80 -4.34
N THR A 62 3.12 -11.91 -3.70
CA THR A 62 4.18 -10.88 -3.69
C THR A 62 5.42 -11.26 -4.49
N LEU A 63 5.53 -12.51 -4.92
CA LEU A 63 6.69 -13.01 -5.63
C LEU A 63 6.41 -12.98 -7.13
N CYS A 64 7.29 -12.32 -7.86
CA CYS A 64 7.26 -12.28 -9.32
C CYS A 64 8.34 -13.23 -9.88
N THR A 65 8.03 -13.96 -10.94
CA THR A 65 9.02 -14.79 -11.66
C THR A 65 9.88 -13.97 -12.62
N ARG A 66 9.50 -12.72 -12.88
CA ARG A 66 10.21 -11.79 -13.78
C ARG A 66 11.22 -10.92 -13.03
N HIS A 67 12.33 -10.67 -13.70
CA HIS A 67 13.42 -9.83 -13.20
C HIS A 67 13.47 -8.47 -13.91
N CYS A 68 12.40 -7.68 -13.77
CA CYS A 68 12.34 -6.34 -14.36
C CYS A 68 13.31 -5.40 -13.62
N ALA A 69 14.22 -4.76 -14.36
CA ALA A 69 15.29 -3.92 -13.77
C ALA A 69 14.80 -2.70 -12.95
N PHE A 70 13.53 -2.31 -13.14
CA PHE A 70 12.91 -1.17 -12.47
C PHE A 70 11.90 -1.56 -11.38
N CYS A 71 11.59 -2.85 -11.24
CA CYS A 71 10.52 -3.30 -10.35
C CYS A 71 11.09 -3.65 -8.97
N ASP A 72 10.49 -3.10 -7.92
CA ASP A 72 10.90 -3.30 -6.53
C ASP A 72 10.23 -4.53 -5.87
N VAL A 73 9.39 -5.25 -6.61
CA VAL A 73 8.69 -6.44 -6.12
C VAL A 73 9.68 -7.59 -5.95
N GLU A 74 9.52 -8.34 -4.86
CA GLU A 74 10.35 -9.49 -4.56
C GLU A 74 10.30 -10.56 -5.67
N GLN A 75 11.46 -11.16 -5.94
CA GLN A 75 11.63 -12.16 -6.98
C GLN A 75 11.63 -13.55 -6.36
N GLY A 76 10.93 -14.49 -6.98
CA GLY A 76 10.94 -15.87 -6.50
C GLY A 76 9.85 -16.73 -7.10
N LYS A 77 9.75 -17.96 -6.60
CA LYS A 77 8.69 -18.89 -6.98
C LYS A 77 7.43 -18.58 -6.17
N PRO A 78 6.29 -18.25 -6.81
CA PRO A 78 5.07 -17.94 -6.08
C PRO A 78 4.48 -19.15 -5.37
N LYS A 79 3.62 -18.86 -4.40
CA LYS A 79 2.80 -19.85 -3.72
C LYS A 79 1.61 -20.24 -4.60
N PRO A 80 0.95 -21.39 -4.32
CA PRO A 80 -0.32 -21.72 -4.95
C PRO A 80 -1.35 -20.60 -4.79
N LEU A 81 -2.19 -20.43 -5.81
CA LEU A 81 -3.22 -19.40 -5.82
C LEU A 81 -4.22 -19.62 -4.67
N ASP A 82 -4.54 -18.54 -3.97
CA ASP A 82 -5.56 -18.53 -2.93
C ASP A 82 -6.92 -18.22 -3.56
N LEU A 83 -7.79 -19.23 -3.65
CA LEU A 83 -9.14 -19.07 -4.20
C LEU A 83 -10.04 -18.17 -3.35
N ALA A 84 -9.71 -17.96 -2.07
CA ALA A 84 -10.44 -17.04 -1.18
C ALA A 84 -9.95 -15.58 -1.28
N GLU A 85 -8.88 -15.31 -2.04
CA GLU A 85 -8.33 -13.96 -2.22
C GLU A 85 -9.39 -12.93 -2.67
N PRO A 86 -10.26 -13.20 -3.67
CA PRO A 86 -11.27 -12.23 -4.09
C PRO A 86 -12.27 -11.86 -2.97
N GLN A 87 -12.65 -12.83 -2.14
CA GLN A 87 -13.54 -12.58 -1.00
C GLN A 87 -12.86 -11.70 0.04
N LYS A 88 -11.61 -12.02 0.40
CA LYS A 88 -10.81 -11.22 1.33
C LYS A 88 -10.66 -9.77 0.86
N ILE A 89 -10.40 -9.57 -0.44
CA ILE A 89 -10.31 -8.22 -1.03
C ILE A 89 -11.65 -7.50 -0.89
N SER A 90 -12.77 -8.15 -1.22
CA SER A 90 -14.10 -7.53 -1.07
C SER A 90 -14.40 -7.13 0.37
N GLU A 91 -14.01 -7.94 1.36
CA GLU A 91 -14.17 -7.62 2.78
C GLU A 91 -13.29 -6.45 3.19
N ALA A 92 -12.02 -6.44 2.78
CA ALA A 92 -11.09 -5.35 3.07
C ALA A 92 -11.58 -4.02 2.47
N VAL A 93 -12.10 -4.02 1.24
CA VAL A 93 -12.68 -2.83 0.60
C VAL A 93 -13.84 -2.26 1.41
N LYS A 94 -14.71 -3.12 1.93
CA LYS A 94 -15.84 -2.72 2.79
C LYS A 94 -15.38 -2.16 4.13
N ILE A 95 -14.44 -2.84 4.79
CA ILE A 95 -13.92 -2.45 6.11
C ILE A 95 -13.15 -1.13 6.04
N LEU A 96 -12.37 -0.92 4.98
CA LEU A 96 -11.57 0.28 4.78
C LEU A 96 -12.37 1.44 4.16
N HIS A 97 -13.64 1.22 3.81
CA HIS A 97 -14.50 2.20 3.15
C HIS A 97 -13.86 2.86 1.92
N LEU A 98 -13.20 2.04 1.08
CA LEU A 98 -12.54 2.54 -0.11
C LEU A 98 -13.56 2.99 -1.15
N LYS A 99 -13.31 4.15 -1.74
CA LYS A 99 -14.09 4.74 -2.84
C LYS A 99 -13.57 4.30 -4.20
N TYR A 100 -12.25 4.06 -4.28
CA TYR A 100 -11.59 3.68 -5.51
C TYR A 100 -10.58 2.57 -5.21
N VAL A 101 -10.59 1.54 -6.05
CA VAL A 101 -9.76 0.35 -5.87
C VAL A 101 -9.06 0.06 -7.17
N VAL A 102 -7.75 -0.11 -7.10
CA VAL A 102 -6.93 -0.60 -8.21
C VAL A 102 -6.53 -2.04 -7.89
N LEU A 103 -6.70 -2.92 -8.87
CA LEU A 103 -6.22 -4.29 -8.80
C LEU A 103 -5.07 -4.42 -9.79
N THR A 104 -3.93 -4.92 -9.31
CA THR A 104 -2.76 -5.25 -10.12
C THR A 104 -2.31 -6.66 -9.79
N SER A 105 -1.63 -7.33 -10.72
CA SER A 105 -1.09 -8.67 -10.51
C SER A 105 0.43 -8.68 -10.67
N VAL A 106 1.06 -9.68 -10.07
CA VAL A 106 2.41 -10.11 -10.45
C VAL A 106 2.32 -11.16 -11.56
N ASP A 107 3.45 -11.41 -12.22
CA ASP A 107 3.59 -12.54 -13.13
C ASP A 107 4.07 -13.75 -12.32
N PRO A 108 3.22 -14.78 -12.10
CA PRO A 108 3.57 -15.92 -11.27
C PRO A 108 4.51 -16.93 -11.96
#